data_AF-A0A3B9ATI9-F1
#
_entry.id   AF-A0A3B9ATI9-F1
#
_cell.length_a   1.000
_cell.length_b   1.000
_cell.length_c   1.000
_cell.angle_alpha   90.00
_cell.angle_beta   90.00
_cell.angle_gamma   90.00
#
_symmetry.space_group_name_H-M   'P 1'
#
loop_
_entity.id
_entity.type
_entity.pdbx_description
1 polymer ?
#
loop_
_entity_poly.entity_id
_entity_poly.type
_entity_poly.pdbx_seq_one_letter_code
_entity_poly.pdbx_strand_id
1 'polypeptide(L)' 'MDIVYQYSTLGMGWCINCHRETEVKFKDNDYYKQYERYHNELKAGTREKVTVEDIGGLECQKCHY' A
#
# COMPACT_ATOMS: atom_id res chain seq x y z
N MET A 1 3.34 -36.28 -1.08
CA MET A 1 3.82 -34.94 -1.42
C MET A 1 2.82 -34.36 -2.38
N ASP A 2 2.16 -33.27 -2.00
CA ASP A 2 1.10 -32.70 -2.81
C ASP A 2 1.70 -31.79 -3.87
N ILE A 3 1.19 -31.92 -5.10
CA ILE A 3 1.55 -31.04 -6.20
C ILE A 3 0.72 -29.77 -6.05
N VAL A 4 1.40 -28.65 -5.81
CA VAL A 4 0.80 -27.31 -5.78
C VAL A 4 1.19 -26.53 -7.03
N TYR A 5 0.40 -25.50 -7.35
CA TYR A 5 0.65 -24.61 -8.49
C TYR A 5 0.70 -23.15 -8.07
N GLN A 6 1.35 -22.31 -8.87
CA GLN A 6 1.42 -20.88 -8.65
C GLN A 6 0.14 -20.20 -9.15
N TYR A 7 -0.65 -19.64 -8.22
CA TYR A 7 -1.95 -19.02 -8.53
C TYR A 7 -1.84 -17.65 -9.20
N SER A 8 -0.81 -16.86 -8.87
CA SER A 8 -0.63 -15.49 -9.36
C SER A 8 0.70 -15.34 -10.08
N THR A 9 0.78 -14.40 -11.03
CA THR A 9 2.00 -14.20 -11.82
C THR A 9 3.18 -13.74 -10.98
N LEU A 10 2.94 -13.03 -9.87
CA LEU A 10 3.96 -12.43 -8.99
C LEU A 10 4.96 -11.53 -9.73
N GLY A 11 4.61 -11.08 -10.94
CA GLY A 11 5.41 -10.13 -11.70
C GLY A 11 5.24 -8.70 -11.19
N MET A 12 6.12 -7.80 -11.63
CA MET A 12 6.10 -6.39 -11.21
C MET A 12 4.72 -5.72 -11.36
N GLY A 13 4.03 -5.96 -12.48
CA GLY A 13 2.69 -5.41 -12.71
C GLY A 13 1.65 -5.88 -11.71
N TRP A 14 1.76 -7.13 -11.23
CA TRP A 14 0.88 -7.65 -10.17
C TRP A 14 1.12 -6.93 -8.84
N CYS A 15 2.38 -6.71 -8.47
CA CYS A 15 2.75 -5.97 -7.27
C CYS A 15 2.27 -4.50 -7.33
N ILE A 16 2.49 -3.81 -8.45
CA ILE A 16 2.08 -2.40 -8.62
C ILE A 16 0.57 -2.25 -8.46
N ASN A 17 -0.22 -3.11 -9.12
CA ASN A 17 -1.68 -3.02 -9.04
C ASN A 17 -2.17 -3.26 -7.62
N CYS A 18 -1.63 -4.28 -6.94
CA CYS A 18 -1.92 -4.53 -5.54
C CYS A 18 -1.61 -3.31 -4.67
N HIS A 19 -0.47 -2.64 -4.87
CA HIS A 19 -0.09 -1.44 -4.11
C HIS A 19 -0.98 -0.21 -4.37
N ARG A 20 -1.56 -0.09 -5.56
CA ARG A 20 -2.51 0.99 -5.91
C ARG A 20 -3.88 0.78 -5.29
N GLU A 21 -4.31 -0.46 -5.17
CA GLU A 21 -5.69 -0.79 -4.79
C GLU A 21 -5.84 -1.05 -3.29
N THR A 22 -4.79 -1.60 -2.67
CA THR A 22 -4.82 -2.06 -1.28
C THR A 22 -4.65 -0.91 -0.30
N GLU A 23 -5.61 -0.80 0.62
CA GLU A 23 -5.58 0.16 1.71
C GLU A 23 -4.60 -0.27 2.81
N VAL A 24 -3.81 0.69 3.29
CA VAL A 24 -2.97 0.50 4.48
C VAL A 24 -3.77 0.81 5.74
N LYS A 25 -3.51 0.06 6.81
CA LYS A 25 -4.16 0.26 8.13
C LYS A 25 -3.65 1.53 8.79
N PHE A 26 -4.16 2.67 8.34
CA PHE A 26 -3.64 3.98 8.70
C PHE A 26 -4.19 4.53 10.01
N LYS A 27 -5.44 4.21 10.34
CA LYS A 27 -6.17 4.79 11.49
C LYS A 27 -5.67 4.29 12.85
N ASP A 28 -5.33 3.00 12.93
CA ASP A 28 -5.04 2.32 14.21
C ASP A 28 -3.57 1.94 14.37
N ASN A 29 -2.66 2.50 13.56
CA ASN A 29 -1.25 2.17 13.58
C ASN A 29 -0.37 3.39 13.85
N ASP A 30 0.29 3.35 15.00
CA ASP A 30 1.19 4.39 15.49
C ASP A 30 2.35 4.72 14.55
N TYR A 31 2.80 3.75 13.74
CA TYR A 31 3.83 3.97 12.73
C TYR A 31 3.48 5.09 11.75
N TYR A 32 2.19 5.24 11.42
CA TYR A 32 1.74 6.22 10.44
C TYR A 32 1.46 7.60 11.04
N LYS A 33 1.70 7.84 12.34
CA LYS A 33 1.47 9.15 12.99
C LYS A 33 2.24 10.29 12.32
N GLN A 34 3.41 9.98 11.73
CA GLN A 34 4.25 10.94 11.01
C GLN A 34 3.59 11.55 9.76
N TYR A 35 2.58 10.91 9.19
CA TYR A 35 1.89 11.38 7.99
C TYR A 35 0.71 12.31 8.36
N GLU A 36 1.01 13.41 9.05
CA GLU A 36 0.01 14.34 9.60
C GLU A 36 -0.99 14.84 8.54
N ARG A 37 -0.51 15.10 7.31
CA ARG A 37 -1.34 15.52 6.19
C ARG A 37 -2.46 14.52 5.91
N TYR A 38 -2.14 13.23 5.80
CA TYR A 38 -3.13 12.20 5.47
C TYR A 38 -4.11 11.98 6.63
N HIS A 39 -3.66 12.08 7.88
CA HIS A 39 -4.58 12.06 9.03
C HIS A 39 -5.55 13.23 9.02
N ASN A 40 -5.09 14.43 8.65
CA ASN A 40 -5.95 15.60 8.54
C ASN A 40 -6.94 15.48 7.38
N GLU A 41 -6.51 15.00 6.21
CA GLU A 41 -7.39 14.76 5.06
C GLU A 41 -8.46 13.69 5.35
N LEU A 42 -8.09 12.62 6.07
CA LEU A 42 -9.02 11.57 6.51
C LEU A 42 -10.05 12.11 7.52
N LYS A 43 -9.62 12.97 8.46
CA LYS A 43 -10.52 13.61 9.44
C LYS A 43 -11.45 14.64 8.80
N ALA A 44 -10.96 15.37 7.80
CA ALA A 44 -11.73 16.35 7.04
C ALA A 44 -12.70 15.69 6.03
N GLY A 45 -12.55 14.39 5.77
CA GLY A 45 -13.35 13.66 4.77
C GLY A 45 -12.94 13.95 3.32
N THR A 46 -11.86 14.70 3.10
CA THR A 46 -11.32 14.99 1.76
C THR A 46 -10.68 13.76 1.12
N ARG A 47 -10.24 12.80 1.94
CA ARG A 47 -9.65 11.53 1.53
C ARG A 47 -10.39 10.40 2.23
N GLU A 48 -10.72 9.35 1.48
CA GLU A 48 -11.44 8.19 2.02
C GLU A 48 -10.49 7.13 2.60
N LYS A 49 -9.36 6.90 1.91
CA LYS A 49 -8.37 5.87 2.26
C LYS A 49 -6.95 6.28 1.86
N VAL A 50 -5.98 5.56 2.41
CA VAL A 50 -4.56 5.68 2.05
C VAL A 50 -4.10 4.33 1.54
N THR A 51 -3.44 4.30 0.39
CA THR A 51 -2.90 3.07 -0.21
C THR A 51 -1.38 3.01 -0.08
N VAL A 52 -0.78 1.89 -0.49
CA VAL A 52 0.68 1.75 -0.49
C VAL A 52 1.34 2.74 -1.46
N GLU A 53 0.65 3.10 -2.55
CA GLU A 53 1.09 4.15 -3.47
C GLU A 53 1.20 5.52 -2.78
N ASP A 54 0.23 5.91 -1.97
CA ASP A 54 0.20 7.23 -1.30
C ASP A 54 1.38 7.47 -0.33
N ILE A 55 1.93 6.38 0.22
CA ILE A 55 3.10 6.41 1.13
C ILE A 55 4.42 6.16 0.39
N GLY A 56 4.41 6.19 -0.94
CA GLY A 56 5.59 6.08 -1.79
C GLY A 56 6.05 4.66 -2.05
N GLY A 57 5.19 3.65 -1.91
CA GLY A 57 5.52 2.24 -2.14
C GLY A 57 5.64 1.84 -3.63
N LEU A 58 5.66 2.81 -4.54
CA LEU A 58 5.97 2.64 -5.96
C LEU A 58 7.33 3.24 -6.37
N GLU A 59 8.10 3.76 -5.41
CA GLU A 59 9.44 4.26 -5.67
C GLU A 59 10.38 3.10 -6.05
N CYS A 60 11.12 3.25 -7.16
CA CYS A 60 12.00 2.20 -7.68
C CYS A 60 13.01 1.68 -6.63
N GLN A 61 13.48 2.57 -5.76
CA GLN A 61 14.46 2.27 -4.71
C GLN A 61 13.92 1.42 -3.57
N LYS A 62 12.60 1.32 -3.39
CA LYS A 62 12.01 0.52 -2.30
C LYS A 62 11.77 -0.94 -2.69
N CYS A 63 11.86 -1.25 -3.99
CA CYS A 63 11.54 -2.58 -4.52
C CYS A 63 12.72 -3.26 -5.21
N HIS A 64 13.64 -2.50 -5.82
CA HIS A 64 14.74 -3.05 -6.63
C HIS A 64 16.12 -2.91 -5.97
N TYR A 65 16.18 -2.26 -4.81
CA TYR A 65 17.40 -1.94 -4.08
C TYR A 65 17.16 -2.13 -2.58
#